data_AF-A0A932BX70-F1
#
_entry.id   AF-A0A932BX70-F1
#
_cell.length_a   1.000
_cell.length_b   1.000
_cell.length_c   1.000
_cell.angle_alpha   90.00
_cell.angle_beta   90.00
_cell.angle_gamma   90.00
#
_symmetry.space_group_name_H-M   'P 1'
#
loop_
_entity.id
_entity.type
_entity.pdbx_description
1 polymer ?
#
loop_
_entity_poly.entity_id
_entity_poly.type
_entity_poly.pdbx_seq_one_letter_code
_entity_poly.pdbx_strand_id
1 'polypeptide(L)'
;MTSNVSQSYPYTSESETDRAAHIAALVDARDNLATTIATETTPLDANDRWWVWKCPTSGCQGLLHVAGYARDLHALLVVCDGTCAKTFLR
;
A
#
# COMPACT_ATOMS: atom_id res chain seq x y z
N MET A 1 12.51 -3.65 22.29
CA MET A 1 11.69 -2.80 21.40
C MET A 1 12.60 -1.99 20.51
N THR A 2 12.90 -2.45 19.30
CA THR A 2 13.46 -1.58 18.26
C THR A 2 12.27 -0.84 17.64
N SER A 3 12.06 0.40 18.08
CA SER A 3 11.03 1.25 17.50
C SER A 3 11.46 1.58 16.06
N ASN A 4 10.89 0.88 15.09
CA ASN A 4 11.14 1.07 13.67
C ASN A 4 10.48 2.36 13.18
N VAL A 5 10.87 3.50 13.76
CA VAL A 5 10.45 4.84 13.31
C VAL A 5 10.71 5.01 11.81
N SER A 6 11.77 4.40 11.27
CA SER A 6 12.09 4.37 9.83
C SER A 6 11.07 3.62 8.96
N GLN A 7 10.20 2.77 9.52
CA GLN A 7 9.16 2.07 8.76
C GLN A 7 7.87 2.88 8.59
N SER A 8 7.67 3.93 9.40
CA SER A 8 6.54 4.85 9.27
C SER A 8 6.85 6.01 8.31
N TYR A 9 8.13 6.36 8.12
CA TYR A 9 8.51 7.41 7.17
C TYR A 9 8.37 6.94 5.72
N PRO A 10 7.79 7.77 4.84
CA PRO A 10 7.81 7.53 3.40
C PRO A 10 9.24 7.31 2.90
N TYR A 11 9.41 6.30 2.06
CA TYR A 11 10.67 6.04 1.35
C TYR A 11 10.81 6.97 0.15
N THR A 12 9.73 7.17 -0.59
CA THR A 12 9.63 8.08 -1.75
C THR A 12 8.16 8.44 -2.00
N SER A 13 7.87 9.17 -3.08
CA SER A 13 6.51 9.31 -3.61
C SER A 13 6.44 8.90 -5.08
N GLU A 14 5.26 8.45 -5.48
CA GLU A 14 4.90 8.10 -6.86
C GLU A 14 3.76 8.98 -7.38
N SER A 15 3.54 9.01 -8.70
CA SER A 15 2.36 9.70 -9.26
C SER A 15 1.09 8.89 -9.04
N GLU A 16 -0.07 9.54 -9.07
CA GLU A 16 -1.37 8.85 -9.03
C GLU A 16 -1.51 7.80 -10.14
N THR A 17 -1.03 8.10 -11.35
CA THR A 17 -1.04 7.17 -12.48
C THR A 17 -0.21 5.93 -12.20
N ASP A 18 1.01 6.10 -11.69
CA ASP A 18 1.90 4.98 -11.36
C ASP A 18 1.31 4.14 -10.23
N ARG A 19 0.79 4.78 -9.16
CA ARG A 19 0.11 4.11 -8.05
C ARG A 19 -1.05 3.26 -8.57
N ALA A 20 -1.93 3.85 -9.38
CA ALA A 20 -3.09 3.15 -9.93
C ALA A 20 -2.67 1.95 -10.79
N ALA A 21 -1.62 2.09 -11.61
CA ALA A 21 -1.08 1.00 -12.41
C ALA A 21 -0.49 -0.12 -11.54
N HIS A 22 0.24 0.22 -10.47
CA HIS A 22 0.75 -0.76 -9.52
C HIS A 22 -0.38 -1.52 -8.82
N ILE A 23 -1.39 -0.83 -8.30
CA ILE A 23 -2.54 -1.49 -7.66
C ILE A 23 -3.30 -2.38 -8.64
N ALA A 24 -3.51 -1.93 -9.88
CA ALA A 24 -4.18 -2.73 -10.90
C ALA A 24 -3.38 -4.03 -11.20
N ALA A 25 -2.08 -3.91 -11.44
CA ALA A 25 -1.22 -5.07 -11.66
C ALA A 25 -1.23 -6.05 -10.48
N LEU A 26 -1.29 -5.53 -9.24
CA LEU A 26 -1.37 -6.36 -8.04
C LEU A 26 -2.71 -7.07 -7.91
N VAL A 27 -3.81 -6.40 -8.23
CA VAL A 27 -5.15 -6.99 -8.25
C VAL A 27 -5.24 -8.10 -9.28
N ASP A 28 -4.68 -7.90 -10.48
CA ASP A 28 -4.67 -8.92 -11.54
C ASP A 28 -3.80 -10.13 -11.17
N ALA A 29 -2.70 -9.91 -10.46
CA ALA A 29 -1.75 -10.95 -10.10
C ALA A 29 -2.16 -11.76 -8.84
N ARG A 30 -3.19 -11.33 -8.09
CA ARG A 30 -3.45 -11.87 -6.74
C ARG A 30 -4.93 -12.13 -6.48
N ASP A 31 -5.19 -13.40 -6.21
CA ASP A 31 -6.52 -13.85 -5.82
C ASP A 31 -7.02 -13.09 -4.57
N ASN A 32 -8.30 -12.71 -4.61
CA ASN A 32 -9.04 -12.04 -3.53
C ASN A 32 -8.57 -10.63 -3.13
N LEU A 33 -7.47 -10.09 -3.68
CA LEU A 33 -6.98 -8.76 -3.30
C LEU A 33 -8.00 -7.66 -3.64
N ALA A 34 -8.68 -7.75 -4.79
CA ALA A 34 -9.74 -6.81 -5.16
C ALA A 34 -10.86 -6.76 -4.09
N THR A 35 -11.28 -7.93 -3.63
CA THR A 35 -12.33 -8.06 -2.60
C THR A 35 -11.87 -7.49 -1.27
N THR A 36 -10.62 -7.77 -0.87
CA THR A 36 -10.03 -7.20 0.35
C THR A 36 -10.01 -5.67 0.30
N ILE A 37 -9.48 -5.08 -0.78
CA ILE A 37 -9.43 -3.62 -0.94
C ILE A 37 -10.84 -3.04 -0.87
N ALA A 38 -11.79 -3.57 -1.66
CA ALA A 38 -13.16 -3.06 -1.68
C ALA A 38 -13.87 -3.13 -0.32
N THR A 39 -13.56 -4.16 0.47
CA THR A 39 -14.15 -4.38 1.80
C THR A 39 -13.54 -3.47 2.85
N GLU A 40 -12.22 -3.30 2.83
CA GLU A 40 -11.47 -2.64 3.91
C GLU A 40 -11.25 -1.14 3.67
N THR A 41 -11.43 -0.65 2.44
CA THR A 41 -11.14 0.74 2.10
C THR A 41 -12.34 1.55 1.62
N THR A 42 -12.19 2.86 1.72
CA THR A 42 -12.91 3.85 0.90
C THR A 42 -11.97 4.39 -0.18
N PRO A 43 -12.53 4.94 -1.28
CA PRO A 43 -11.74 5.57 -2.34
C PRO A 43 -10.82 6.67 -1.81
N LEU A 44 -9.69 6.87 -2.51
CA LEU A 44 -8.77 7.98 -2.27
C LEU A 44 -9.34 9.30 -2.79
N ASP A 45 -8.83 10.41 -2.27
CA ASP A 45 -9.11 11.74 -2.77
C ASP A 45 -8.29 12.06 -4.04
N ALA A 46 -8.62 13.17 -4.70
CA ALA A 46 -7.91 13.63 -5.88
C ALA A 46 -6.56 14.24 -5.46
N ASN A 47 -5.51 13.43 -5.52
CA ASN A 47 -4.14 13.83 -5.22
C ASN A 47 -3.21 13.42 -6.38
N ASP A 48 -2.25 14.27 -6.70
CA ASP A 48 -1.30 14.02 -7.81
C ASP A 48 -0.19 13.03 -7.41
N ARG A 49 0.11 12.93 -6.11
CA ARG A 49 1.23 12.14 -5.60
C ARG A 49 0.89 11.38 -4.32
N TRP A 50 1.44 10.18 -4.21
CA TRP A 50 1.26 9.31 -3.05
C TRP A 50 2.59 8.89 -2.46
N TRP A 51 2.62 8.78 -1.13
CA TRP A 51 3.77 8.23 -0.44
C TRP A 51 3.90 6.74 -0.70
N VAL A 52 5.14 6.28 -0.76
CA VAL A 52 5.54 4.88 -0.94
C VAL A 52 6.46 4.51 0.20
N TRP A 53 6.28 3.32 0.77
CA TRP A 53 7.11 2.83 1.89
C TRP A 53 7.84 1.55 1.51
N LYS A 54 8.90 1.21 2.25
CA LYS A 54 9.49 -0.13 2.14
C LYS A 54 8.63 -1.17 2.87
N CYS A 55 8.55 -2.36 2.30
CA CYS A 55 7.90 -3.48 2.98
C CYS A 55 8.68 -3.86 4.26
N PRO A 56 8.02 -3.95 5.42
CA PRO A 56 8.66 -4.34 6.67
C PRO A 56 8.88 -5.86 6.79
N THR A 57 8.35 -6.65 5.85
CA THR A 57 8.44 -8.11 5.90
C THR A 57 9.88 -8.54 5.62
N SER A 58 10.50 -9.23 6.58
CA SER A 58 11.84 -9.81 6.41
C SER A 58 11.94 -10.64 5.13
N GLY A 59 12.98 -10.40 4.33
CA GLY A 59 13.20 -11.08 3.06
C GLY A 59 12.34 -10.57 1.88
N CYS A 60 11.45 -9.60 2.09
CA CYS A 60 10.69 -8.97 1.02
C CYS A 60 11.30 -7.61 0.66
N GLN A 61 11.73 -7.46 -0.60
CA GLN A 61 12.30 -6.20 -1.10
C GLN A 61 11.27 -5.28 -1.76
N GLY A 62 9.97 -5.58 -1.58
CA GLY A 62 8.90 -4.80 -2.19
C GLY A 62 8.69 -3.42 -1.57
N LEU A 63 7.98 -2.59 -2.33
CA LEU A 63 7.44 -1.30 -1.94
C LEU A 63 5.94 -1.43 -1.60
N LEU A 64 5.45 -0.50 -0.80
CA LEU A 64 4.06 -0.43 -0.37
C LEU A 64 3.36 0.72 -1.11
N HIS A 65 2.32 0.40 -1.86
CA HIS A 65 1.53 1.35 -2.66
C HIS A 65 0.16 1.57 -2.04
N VAL A 66 -0.34 2.81 -2.10
CA VAL A 66 -1.63 3.15 -1.50
C VAL A 66 -2.79 2.57 -2.31
N ALA A 67 -3.66 1.80 -1.63
CA ALA A 67 -4.85 1.19 -2.22
C ALA A 67 -6.15 1.90 -1.84
N GLY A 68 -6.17 2.64 -0.72
CA GLY A 68 -7.37 3.34 -0.24
C GLY A 68 -7.19 3.86 1.18
N TYR A 69 -8.19 4.59 1.67
CA TYR A 69 -8.28 4.92 3.09
C TYR A 69 -8.93 3.75 3.82
N ALA A 70 -8.30 3.25 4.88
CA ALA A 70 -8.89 2.22 5.73
C ALA A 70 -10.16 2.76 6.39
N ARG A 71 -11.27 2.03 6.24
CA ARG A 71 -12.61 2.49 6.65
C ARG A 71 -12.70 2.95 8.10
N ASP A 72 -12.11 2.19 9.02
CA ASP A 72 -12.33 2.38 10.46
C ASP A 72 -11.12 2.96 11.21
N LEU A 73 -9.96 3.07 10.55
CA LEU A 73 -8.68 3.23 11.25
C LEU A 73 -7.94 4.55 10.94
N HIS A 74 -8.58 5.49 10.22
CA HIS A 74 -8.01 6.79 9.83
C HIS A 74 -6.57 6.66 9.28
N ALA A 75 -6.33 5.62 8.51
CA ALA A 75 -5.02 5.23 8.00
C ALA A 75 -5.11 4.92 6.51
N LEU A 76 -3.96 4.90 5.83
CA LEU A 76 -3.87 4.41 4.46
C LEU A 76 -3.71 2.89 4.49
N LEU A 77 -4.56 2.18 3.75
CA LEU A 77 -4.30 0.78 3.44
C LEU A 77 -3.31 0.74 2.28
N VAL A 78 -2.16 0.11 2.50
CA VAL A 78 -1.10 -0.03 1.50
C VAL A 78 -0.85 -1.50 1.18
N VAL A 79 -0.53 -1.81 -0.08
CA VAL A 79 -0.29 -3.16 -0.58
C VAL A 79 1.16 -3.30 -1.00
N CYS A 80 1.83 -4.37 -0.56
CA CYS A 80 3.19 -4.66 -0.96
C CYS A 80 3.26 -5.22 -2.39
N ASP A 81 4.09 -4.68 -3.27
CA ASP A 81 4.30 -5.21 -4.62
C ASP A 81 5.26 -6.41 -4.70
N GLY A 82 6.04 -6.64 -3.64
CA GLY A 82 7.00 -7.74 -3.56
C GLY A 82 6.40 -9.10 -3.27
N THR A 83 7.28 -10.08 -3.02
CA THR A 83 6.95 -11.50 -2.85
C THR A 83 6.00 -11.82 -1.71
N CYS A 84 5.90 -10.98 -0.68
CA CYS A 84 5.05 -11.28 0.48
C CYS A 84 3.57 -10.98 0.24
N ALA A 85 3.25 -10.11 -0.72
CA ALA A 85 1.90 -9.73 -1.09
C ALA A 85 0.98 -9.19 0.03
N LYS A 86 1.54 -8.77 1.17
CA LYS A 86 0.76 -8.34 2.35
C LYS A 86 0.22 -6.92 2.24
N THR A 87 -0.85 -6.66 2.97
CA THR A 87 -1.38 -5.32 3.25
C THR A 87 -0.86 -4.79 4.58
N PHE A 88 -0.77 -3.47 4.70
CA PHE A 88 -0.38 -2.77 5.93
C PHE A 88 -1.17 -1.48 6.09
N LEU A 89 -1.15 -0.92 7.30
CA LEU A 89 -1.68 0.41 7.60
C LEU A 89 -0.54 1.43 7.75
N ARG A 90 -0.75 2.64 7.24
CA ARG A 90 0.18 3.78 7.32
C ARG A 90 -0.50 5.06 7.74
#